data_AF-A0A5C7EX78-F1
#
_entry.id   AF-A0A5C7EX78-F1
#
_cell.length_a   1.000
_cell.length_b   1.000
_cell.length_c   1.000
_cell.angle_alpha   90.00
_cell.angle_beta   90.00
_cell.angle_gamma   90.00
#
_symmetry.space_group_name_H-M   'P 1'
#
loop_
_entity.id
_entity.type
_entity.pdbx_description
1 polymer ?
#
loop_
_entity_poly.entity_id
_entity_poly.type
_entity_poly.pdbx_seq_one_letter_code
_entity_poly.pdbx_strand_id
1 'polypeptide(L)' 'MLAIGEAPGAEEDEIGEGFVGQAGRVLDAMLWRRGLERNRD' A
#
# COMPACT_ATOMS: atom_id res chain seq x y z
N MET A 1 -5.31 10.63 -0.43
CA MET A 1 -5.51 9.70 -1.58
C MET A 1 -6.39 8.55 -1.11
N LEU A 2 -7.30 8.05 -1.94
CA LEU A 2 -8.10 6.86 -1.62
C LEU A 2 -7.60 5.69 -2.47
N ALA A 3 -7.15 4.62 -1.81
CA ALA A 3 -6.77 3.36 -2.44
C ALA A 3 -7.55 2.22 -1.75
N ILE A 4 -8.18 1.35 -2.55
CA ILE A 4 -8.99 0.23 -2.06
C ILE A 4 -8.40 -1.04 -2.65
N GLY A 5 -7.97 -1.96 -1.78
CA GLY A 5 -7.52 -3.31 -2.14
C GLY A 5 -8.67 -4.31 -2.15
N GLU A 6 -8.40 -5.55 -2.55
CA GLU A 6 -9.41 -6.62 -2.55
C GLU A 6 -9.68 -7.17 -1.15
N ALA A 7 -8.63 -7.59 -0.45
CA ALA A 7 -8.64 -8.06 0.94
C ALA A 7 -7.23 -7.89 1.55
N PRO A 8 -7.08 -7.90 2.89
CA PRO A 8 -5.78 -7.93 3.54
C PRO A 8 -4.98 -9.19 3.18
N GLY A 9 -3.69 -9.04 2.95
CA GLY A 9 -2.73 -10.13 2.89
C GLY A 9 -2.12 -10.46 4.26
N ALA A 10 -1.31 -11.52 4.33
CA ALA A 10 -0.75 -12.00 5.60
C ALA A 10 0.07 -10.94 6.38
N GLU A 11 0.95 -10.16 5.72
CA GLU A 11 1.69 -9.08 6.38
C GLU A 11 0.76 -7.97 6.90
N GLU A 12 -0.36 -7.72 6.21
CA GLU A 12 -1.33 -6.69 6.58
C GLU A 12 -2.20 -7.16 7.76
N ASP A 13 -2.55 -8.46 7.79
CA ASP A 13 -3.22 -9.09 8.93
C ASP A 13 -2.33 -9.12 10.18
N GLU A 14 -1.04 -9.40 10.03
CA GLU A 14 -0.09 -9.43 11.16
C GLU A 14 0.21 -8.05 11.73
N ILE A 15 0.40 -7.05 10.87
CA ILE A 15 0.82 -5.69 11.26
C ILE A 15 -0.40 -4.80 11.60
N GLY A 16 -1.56 -5.08 11.01
CA GLY A 16 -2.76 -4.25 11.13
C GLY A 16 -2.72 -2.98 10.26
N GLU A 17 -1.77 -2.89 9.33
CA GLU A 17 -1.64 -1.77 8.40
C GLU A 17 -1.83 -2.24 6.95
N GLY A 18 -2.65 -1.52 6.19
CA GLY A 18 -2.88 -1.84 4.78
C GLY A 18 -1.69 -1.47 3.89
N PHE A 19 -1.50 -2.22 2.81
CA PHE A 19 -0.49 -1.98 1.78
C PHE A 19 0.96 -1.94 2.31
N VAL A 20 1.27 -2.76 3.32
CA VAL A 20 2.65 -3.00 3.80
C VAL A 20 3.34 -4.15 3.05
N GLY A 21 2.54 -5.01 2.41
CA GLY A 21 3.05 -6.19 1.71
C GLY A 21 3.58 -5.93 0.30
N GLN A 22 3.88 -7.01 -0.44
CA GLN A 22 4.45 -6.92 -1.79
C GLN A 22 3.61 -6.05 -2.73
N ALA A 23 2.29 -6.19 -2.71
CA ALA A 23 1.39 -5.37 -3.51
C ALA A 23 1.48 -3.88 -3.15
N GLY A 24 1.57 -3.56 -1.85
CA GLY A 24 1.78 -2.20 -1.36
C GLY A 24 3.10 -1.59 -1.82
N ARG A 25 4.19 -2.38 -1.83
CA ARG A 25 5.49 -1.95 -2.37
C ARG A 25 5.45 -1.68 -3.88
N VAL A 26 4.70 -2.48 -4.63
CA VAL A 26 4.47 -2.25 -6.07
C VAL A 26 3.66 -0.97 -6.28
N LEU A 27 2.59 -0.76 -5.50
CA LEU A 27 1.81 0.47 -5.53
C LEU A 27 2.66 1.71 -5.23
N ASP A 28 3.52 1.66 -4.21
CA ASP A 28 4.48 2.72 -3.89
C ASP A 28 5.37 3.05 -5.10
N ALA A 29 5.96 2.03 -5.73
CA ALA A 29 6.80 2.23 -6.89
C ALA A 29 6.04 2.86 -8.07
N MET A 30 4.76 2.51 -8.27
CA MET A 30 3.92 3.09 -9.32
C MET A 30 3.54 4.55 -9.06
N LEU A 31 3.33 4.92 -7.79
CA LEU A 31 3.05 6.30 -7.38
C LEU A 31 4.30 7.15 -7.48
N TRP A 32 5.44 6.66 -6.99
CA TRP A 32 6.73 7.34 -7.04
C TRP A 32 7.13 7.72 -8.48
N ARG A 33 6.95 6.80 -9.44
CA ARG A 33 7.19 7.07 -10.87
C ARG A 33 6.34 8.20 -11.45
N ARG A 34 5.24 8.55 -10.79
CA ARG A 34 4.36 9.67 -11.17
C ARG A 34 4.56 10.92 -10.30
N GLY A 35 5.57 10.92 -9.43
CA GLY A 35 5.81 12.01 -8.48
C GLY A 35 4.73 12.10 -7.39
N LEU A 36 4.06 10.98 -7.08
CA LEU A 36 3.03 10.87 -6.06
C LEU A 36 3.53 10.02 -4.89
N GLU A 37 3.03 10.33 -3.70
CA GLU A 37 3.32 9.58 -2.48
C GLU A 37 2.02 9.25 -1.73
N ARG A 38 2.03 8.16 -0.95
CA ARG A 38 0.93 7.83 -0.03
C ARG A 38 1.09 8.64 1.24
N ASN A 39 0.02 9.29 1.68
CA ASN A 39 0.01 9.87 3.03
C ASN A 39 -0.28 8.75 4.03
N ARG A 40 0.68 8.46 4.92
CA ARG A 40 0.62 7.41 5.94
C ARG A 40 0.40 8.08 7.30
N ASP A 41 -0.81 8.56 7.52
CA ASP A 41 -1.26 9.16 8.79
C ASP A 41 -2.53 8.43 9.26
#